data_AF-A0A3B0P2U2-F1
#
_entry.id   AF-A0A3B0P2U2-F1
#
_cell.length_a   1.000
_cell.length_b   1.000
_cell.length_c   1.000
_cell.angle_alpha   90.00
_cell.angle_beta   90.00
_cell.angle_gamma   90.00
#
_symmetry.space_group_name_H-M   'P 1'
#
loop_
_entity.id
_entity.type
_entity.pdbx_description
1 polymer ?
#
loop_
_entity_poly.entity_id
_entity_poly.type
_entity_poly.pdbx_seq_one_letter_code
_entity_poly.pdbx_strand_id
1 'polypeptide(L)'
;MIKGFDNDKYINLQSEAIKKRISKFGNKLYMEFGGKLFNDLHATRVLPGFEHDAKLKMLLKLKNDLEMIVVINALDIKNKKIRADINLTYEEEVFRLIDKFKKYQLEINSVIITQYENNQATKSFINKLAKKQIKVIKQYKIKNYPHDVDLIVSENGFGKNEYAKTTKNLIVITAPGPGSGKLSAILSQLYHDHQRKIKSSYTKFETFPIW
;
A
#
# COMPACT_ATOMS: atom_id res chain seq x y z
N MET A 1 25.45 21.75 9.58
CA MET A 1 23.98 21.89 9.52
C MET A 1 23.45 21.64 10.93
N ILE A 2 22.68 22.57 11.51
CA ILE A 2 22.13 22.40 12.86
C ILE A 2 21.03 21.32 12.80
N LYS A 3 21.12 20.28 13.64
CA LYS A 3 20.07 19.25 13.73
C LYS A 3 18.84 19.85 14.40
N GLY A 4 17.73 19.90 13.68
CA GLY A 4 16.41 20.34 14.17
C GLY A 4 15.40 19.20 14.30
N PHE A 5 15.76 17.98 13.86
CA PHE A 5 14.92 16.79 13.93
C PHE A 5 15.71 15.61 14.52
N ASP A 6 15.12 14.92 15.48
CA ASP A 6 15.68 13.72 16.10
C ASP A 6 15.14 12.46 15.40
N ASN A 7 15.97 11.89 14.53
CA ASN A 7 15.62 10.72 13.70
C ASN A 7 15.37 9.45 14.51
N ASP A 8 16.21 9.18 15.51
CA ASP A 8 16.11 7.95 16.30
C ASP A 8 14.88 7.99 17.20
N LYS A 9 14.61 9.15 17.80
CA LYS A 9 13.38 9.39 18.54
C LYS A 9 12.15 9.24 17.64
N TYR A 10 12.18 9.77 16.41
CA TYR A 10 11.09 9.58 15.44
C TYR A 10 10.85 8.10 15.12
N ILE A 11 11.90 7.36 14.77
CA ILE A 11 11.79 5.93 14.45
C ILE A 11 11.16 5.16 15.62
N ASN A 12 11.61 5.41 16.85
CA ASN A 12 11.06 4.77 18.04
C ASN A 12 9.58 5.13 18.26
N LEU A 13 9.26 6.42 18.36
CA LEU A 13 7.91 6.87 18.64
C LEU A 13 6.92 6.46 17.55
N GLN A 14 7.32 6.52 16.28
CA GLN A 14 6.46 6.18 15.16
C GLN A 14 6.17 4.68 15.09
N SER A 15 7.17 3.83 15.30
CA SER A 15 6.97 2.37 15.37
C SER A 15 6.07 1.99 16.55
N GLU A 16 6.25 2.61 17.72
CA GLU A 16 5.39 2.40 18.89
C GLU A 16 3.96 2.86 18.67
N ALA A 17 3.76 4.02 18.04
CA ALA A 17 2.43 4.54 17.73
C ALA A 17 1.67 3.59 16.79
N ILE A 18 2.35 2.99 15.82
CA ILE A 18 1.77 1.99 14.91
C ILE A 18 1.40 0.71 15.69
N LYS A 19 2.28 0.19 16.57
CA LYS A 19 1.96 -0.96 17.43
C LYS A 19 0.74 -0.71 18.32
N LYS A 20 0.66 0.47 18.93
CA LYS A 20 -0.51 0.91 19.71
C LYS A 20 -1.77 0.99 18.84
N ARG A 21 -1.65 1.42 17.58
CA ARG A 21 -2.78 1.48 16.65
C ARG A 21 -3.30 0.09 16.27
N ILE A 22 -2.41 -0.87 16.03
CA ILE A 22 -2.78 -2.27 15.71
C ILE A 22 -3.62 -2.86 16.84
N SER A 23 -3.17 -2.70 18.10
CA SER A 23 -3.85 -3.24 19.28
C SER A 23 -5.18 -2.55 19.61
N LYS A 24 -5.34 -1.27 19.24
CA LYS A 24 -6.55 -0.50 19.57
C LYS A 24 -7.82 -1.00 18.85
N PHE A 25 -7.70 -1.55 17.64
CA PHE A 25 -8.86 -1.81 16.76
C PHE A 25 -8.91 -3.24 16.22
N GLY A 26 -8.72 -4.23 17.09
CA GLY A 26 -8.96 -5.64 16.73
C GLY A 26 -7.76 -6.41 16.21
N ASN A 27 -6.54 -5.92 16.46
CA ASN A 27 -5.27 -6.60 16.13
C ASN A 27 -5.02 -6.81 14.63
N LYS A 28 -5.71 -6.10 13.74
CA LYS A 28 -5.38 -6.07 12.31
C LYS A 28 -5.54 -4.66 11.74
N LEU A 29 -4.52 -4.18 11.05
CA LEU A 29 -4.42 -2.80 10.58
C LEU A 29 -3.96 -2.77 9.11
N TYR A 30 -4.82 -2.24 8.25
CA TYR A 30 -4.48 -1.85 6.89
C TYR A 30 -4.03 -0.40 6.89
N MET A 31 -2.73 -0.18 6.66
CA MET A 31 -2.12 1.15 6.63
C MET A 31 -1.90 1.59 5.19
N GLU A 32 -2.65 2.61 4.75
CA GLU A 32 -2.34 3.31 3.50
C GLU A 32 -1.06 4.10 3.66
N PHE A 33 -0.03 3.70 2.94
CA PHE A 33 1.25 4.41 2.92
C PHE A 33 1.25 5.45 1.80
N GLY A 34 1.09 6.71 2.19
CA GLY A 34 1.14 7.87 1.29
C GLY A 34 2.56 8.33 1.01
N GLY A 35 2.79 8.81 -0.21
CA GLY A 35 4.06 9.41 -0.61
C GLY A 35 5.21 8.42 -0.82
N LYS A 36 6.44 8.93 -0.75
CA LYS A 36 7.66 8.16 -1.00
C LYS A 36 8.00 7.35 0.24
N LEU A 37 8.05 6.02 0.08
CA LEU A 37 8.56 5.10 1.10
C LEU A 37 10.08 5.06 1.14
N PHE A 38 10.72 5.17 -0.02
CA PHE A 38 12.17 5.20 -0.18
C PHE A 38 12.63 6.58 -0.64
N ASN A 39 13.76 7.04 -0.09
CA ASN A 39 14.48 8.23 -0.52
C ASN A 39 13.62 9.50 -0.48
N ASP A 40 13.06 9.82 0.69
CA ASP A 40 12.31 11.06 0.88
C ASP A 40 13.24 12.27 1.05
N LEU A 41 13.87 12.65 -0.07
CA LEU A 41 14.81 13.77 -0.11
C LEU A 41 14.13 15.11 0.19
N HIS A 42 12.81 15.21 0.03
CA HIS A 42 12.07 16.42 0.40
C HIS A 42 12.03 16.55 1.93
N ALA A 43 11.60 15.49 2.63
CA ALA A 43 11.59 15.47 4.09
C ALA A 43 12.97 15.72 4.69
N THR A 44 14.04 15.13 4.12
CA THR A 44 15.42 15.36 4.59
C THR A 44 15.85 16.83 4.49
N ARG A 45 15.41 17.56 3.45
CA ARG A 45 15.73 19.00 3.32
C ARG A 45 14.87 19.88 4.23
N VAL A 46 13.59 19.51 4.42
CA VAL A 46 12.63 20.29 5.20
C VAL A 46 12.79 20.09 6.71
N LEU A 47 13.21 18.90 7.14
CA LEU A 47 13.39 18.52 8.54
C LEU A 47 14.87 18.17 8.79
N PRO A 48 15.74 19.14 9.13
CA PRO A 48 17.18 18.91 9.28
C PRO A 48 17.50 17.87 10.34
N GLY A 49 17.85 16.65 9.89
CA GLY A 49 18.05 15.48 10.76
C GLY A 49 17.17 14.29 10.38
N PHE A 50 16.10 14.47 9.61
CA PHE A 50 15.29 13.38 9.06
C PHE A 50 16.06 12.62 7.97
N GLU A 51 16.35 11.35 8.21
CA GLU A 51 17.09 10.53 7.25
C GLU A 51 16.20 10.08 6.09
N HIS A 52 16.77 10.04 4.88
CA HIS A 52 16.05 9.69 3.65
C HIS A 52 15.41 8.29 3.66
N ASP A 53 15.87 7.42 4.56
CA ASP A 53 15.40 6.05 4.79
C ASP A 53 14.69 5.85 6.15
N ALA A 54 14.40 6.94 6.90
CA ALA A 54 13.79 6.86 8.24
C ALA A 54 12.49 6.06 8.26
N LYS A 55 11.65 6.21 7.23
CA LYS A 55 10.39 5.46 7.08
C LYS A 55 10.62 3.96 6.88
N LEU A 56 11.64 3.59 6.12
CA LEU A 56 12.01 2.19 5.92
C LEU A 56 12.53 1.60 7.24
N LYS A 57 13.45 2.29 7.93
CA LYS A 57 13.96 1.87 9.25
C LYS A 57 12.83 1.68 10.27
N MET A 58 11.84 2.56 10.26
CA MET A 58 10.62 2.46 11.07
C MET A 58 9.80 1.20 10.73
N LEU A 59 9.58 0.88 9.45
CA LEU A 59 8.88 -0.35 9.05
C LEU A 59 9.69 -1.61 9.38
N LEU A 60 11.02 -1.56 9.27
CA LEU A 60 11.88 -2.70 9.59
C LEU A 60 11.80 -3.12 11.07
N LYS A 61 11.53 -2.18 11.98
CA LYS A 61 11.22 -2.51 13.39
C LYS A 61 9.90 -3.27 13.57
N LEU A 62 9.03 -3.28 12.56
CA LEU A 62 7.72 -3.94 12.55
C LEU A 62 7.69 -5.17 11.63
N LYS A 63 8.79 -5.47 10.94
CA LYS A 63 8.92 -6.46 9.86
C LYS A 63 8.32 -7.83 10.19
N ASN A 64 8.48 -8.32 11.42
CA ASN A 64 8.01 -9.65 11.82
C ASN A 64 6.48 -9.79 11.79
N ASP A 65 5.77 -8.68 11.91
CA ASP A 65 4.30 -8.60 11.94
C ASP A 65 3.75 -7.79 10.75
N LEU A 66 4.54 -7.65 9.68
CA LEU A 66 4.22 -6.78 8.55
C LEU A 66 4.21 -7.53 7.22
N GLU A 67 3.14 -7.34 6.46
CA GLU A 67 2.99 -7.76 5.06
C GLU A 67 2.83 -6.52 4.15
N MET A 68 3.48 -6.56 2.99
CA MET A 68 3.37 -5.53 1.96
C MET A 68 2.35 -5.92 0.90
N ILE A 69 1.47 -4.98 0.54
CA ILE A 69 0.62 -5.07 -0.65
C ILE A 69 0.93 -3.88 -1.57
N VAL A 70 1.17 -4.16 -2.85
CA VAL A 70 1.35 -3.11 -3.87
C VAL A 70 0.09 -3.00 -4.71
N VAL A 71 -0.42 -1.78 -4.88
CA VAL A 71 -1.64 -1.50 -5.63
C VAL A 71 -1.30 -0.78 -6.93
N ILE A 72 -1.89 -1.21 -8.04
CA ILE A 72 -1.75 -0.58 -9.35
C ILE A 72 -3.11 -0.56 -10.07
N ASN A 73 -3.39 0.52 -10.80
CA ASN A 73 -4.62 0.65 -11.57
C ASN A 73 -4.46 0.03 -12.96
N ALA A 74 -5.44 -0.77 -13.41
CA ALA A 74 -5.43 -1.41 -14.72
C ALA A 74 -5.37 -0.40 -15.89
N LEU A 75 -5.99 0.78 -15.74
CA LEU A 75 -5.90 1.86 -16.72
C LEU A 75 -4.50 2.47 -16.79
N ASP A 76 -3.81 2.60 -15.65
CA ASP A 76 -2.43 3.09 -15.60
C ASP A 76 -1.46 2.11 -16.29
N ILE A 77 -1.72 0.80 -16.19
CA ILE A 77 -1.00 -0.24 -16.95
C ILE A 77 -1.28 -0.09 -18.45
N LYS A 78 -2.56 -0.03 -18.84
CA LYS A 78 -2.99 0.11 -20.24
C LYS A 78 -2.38 1.34 -20.90
N ASN A 79 -2.39 2.47 -20.21
CA ASN A 79 -1.91 3.75 -20.70
C ASN A 79 -0.39 3.92 -20.55
N LYS A 80 0.33 2.90 -20.04
CA LYS A 80 1.77 2.96 -19.74
C LYS A 80 2.15 4.22 -18.97
N LYS A 81 1.34 4.58 -17.97
CA LYS A 81 1.51 5.82 -17.22
C LYS A 81 2.91 5.91 -16.64
N ILE A 82 3.57 7.05 -16.86
CA ILE A 82 4.93 7.30 -16.41
C ILE A 82 4.89 8.02 -15.07
N ARG A 83 5.77 7.60 -14.16
CA ARG A 83 6.04 8.26 -12.90
C ARG A 83 7.16 9.28 -13.13
N ALA A 84 6.79 10.56 -13.16
CA ALA A 84 7.66 11.66 -13.61
C ALA A 84 8.97 11.82 -12.81
N ASP A 85 9.00 11.48 -11.51
CA ASP A 85 10.19 11.70 -10.67
C ASP A 85 11.33 10.71 -10.93
N ILE A 86 11.05 9.56 -11.54
CA ILE A 86 12.05 8.50 -11.82
C ILE A 86 12.01 8.00 -13.27
N ASN A 87 11.12 8.54 -14.09
CA ASN A 87 10.94 8.20 -15.50
C ASN A 87 10.75 6.70 -15.78
N LEU A 88 9.96 6.03 -14.93
CA LEU A 88 9.56 4.63 -15.11
C LEU A 88 8.05 4.56 -15.31
N THR A 89 7.58 3.59 -16.08
CA THR A 89 6.16 3.24 -16.11
C THR A 89 5.71 2.75 -14.72
N TYR A 90 4.42 2.85 -14.43
CA TYR A 90 3.86 2.35 -13.18
C TYR A 90 4.07 0.83 -13.05
N GLU A 91 4.04 0.09 -14.15
CA GLU A 91 4.37 -1.33 -14.21
C GLU A 91 5.81 -1.60 -13.76
N GLU A 92 6.79 -0.87 -14.32
CA GLU A 92 8.20 -0.99 -13.92
C GLU A 92 8.42 -0.59 -12.46
N GLU A 93 7.72 0.45 -11.99
CA GLU A 93 7.79 0.85 -10.59
C GLU A 93 7.26 -0.22 -9.64
N VAL A 94 6.21 -0.97 -9.99
CA VAL A 94 5.74 -2.11 -9.19
C VAL A 94 6.85 -3.14 -9.03
N PHE A 95 7.50 -3.55 -10.12
CA PHE A 95 8.62 -4.51 -10.05
C PHE A 95 9.79 -3.96 -9.23
N ARG A 96 10.12 -2.67 -9.39
CA ARG A 96 11.18 -2.03 -8.60
C ARG A 96 10.85 -2.00 -7.11
N LEU A 97 9.60 -1.74 -6.73
CA LEU A 97 9.15 -1.79 -5.33
C LEU A 97 9.26 -3.21 -4.76
N ILE A 98 8.81 -4.21 -5.52
CA ILE A 98 8.94 -5.63 -5.17
C ILE A 98 10.41 -6.00 -4.91
N ASP A 99 11.32 -5.64 -5.83
CA ASP A 99 12.73 -5.98 -5.70
C ASP A 99 13.35 -5.28 -4.47
N LYS A 100 12.95 -4.04 -4.18
CA LYS A 100 13.35 -3.34 -2.96
C LYS A 100 12.82 -4.02 -1.69
N PHE A 101 11.56 -4.43 -1.66
CA PHE A 101 11.00 -5.14 -0.51
C PHE A 101 11.72 -6.46 -0.26
N LYS A 102 12.00 -7.24 -1.32
CA LYS A 102 12.82 -8.46 -1.23
C LYS A 102 14.22 -8.17 -0.68
N LYS A 103 14.89 -7.12 -1.17
CA LYS A 103 16.22 -6.71 -0.67
C LYS A 103 16.22 -6.44 0.85
N TYR A 104 15.17 -5.80 1.35
CA TYR A 104 15.00 -5.53 2.78
C TYR A 104 14.25 -6.63 3.53
N GLN A 105 14.01 -7.77 2.88
CA GLN A 105 13.29 -8.93 3.41
C GLN A 105 11.88 -8.60 3.93
N LEU A 106 11.25 -7.55 3.42
CA LEU A 106 9.85 -7.25 3.71
C LEU A 106 8.97 -8.22 2.92
N GLU A 107 8.09 -8.94 3.61
CA GLU A 107 7.22 -9.94 3.00
C GLU A 107 6.22 -9.28 2.06
N ILE A 108 6.12 -9.79 0.83
CA ILE A 108 5.16 -9.29 -0.17
C ILE A 108 4.01 -10.27 -0.22
N ASN A 109 2.83 -9.84 0.22
CA ASN A 109 1.63 -10.66 0.18
C ASN A 109 1.11 -10.82 -1.27
N SER A 110 0.87 -9.70 -1.94
CA SER A 110 0.27 -9.68 -3.27
C SER A 110 0.39 -8.32 -3.97
N VAL A 111 0.11 -8.33 -5.27
CA VAL A 111 -0.18 -7.13 -6.05
C VAL A 111 -1.68 -7.07 -6.30
N ILE A 112 -2.33 -5.98 -5.88
CA ILE A 112 -3.73 -5.69 -6.18
C ILE A 112 -3.80 -4.87 -7.47
N ILE A 113 -4.58 -5.35 -8.44
CA ILE A 113 -4.92 -4.60 -9.65
C ILE A 113 -6.33 -4.02 -9.47
N THR A 114 -6.43 -2.70 -9.32
CA THR A 114 -7.71 -2.00 -9.18
C THR A 114 -8.28 -1.61 -10.54
N GLN A 115 -9.60 -1.41 -10.57
CA GLN A 115 -10.37 -1.16 -11.79
C GLN A 115 -10.08 -2.23 -12.86
N TYR A 116 -9.90 -3.48 -12.44
CA TYR A 116 -9.55 -4.58 -13.30
C TYR A 116 -10.60 -4.74 -14.41
N GLU A 117 -10.09 -4.79 -15.64
CA GLU A 117 -10.84 -5.16 -16.84
C GLU A 117 -10.02 -6.19 -17.62
N ASN A 118 -10.71 -7.07 -18.33
CA ASN A 118 -10.09 -8.20 -19.03
C ASN A 118 -9.43 -7.76 -20.35
N ASN A 119 -8.35 -6.99 -20.28
CA ASN A 119 -7.61 -6.49 -21.44
C ASN A 119 -6.20 -7.12 -21.58
N GLN A 120 -5.63 -7.05 -22.79
CA GLN A 120 -4.36 -7.70 -23.11
C GLN A 120 -3.17 -7.15 -22.31
N ALA A 121 -3.12 -5.83 -22.07
CA ALA A 121 -2.07 -5.20 -21.28
C ALA A 121 -2.04 -5.73 -19.85
N THR A 122 -3.21 -5.81 -19.21
CA THR A 122 -3.36 -6.31 -17.84
C THR A 122 -3.05 -7.81 -17.76
N LYS A 123 -3.49 -8.61 -18.74
CA LYS A 123 -3.11 -10.04 -18.83
C LYS A 123 -1.60 -10.23 -18.93
N SER A 124 -0.93 -9.43 -19.76
CA SER A 124 0.53 -9.48 -19.92
C SER A 124 1.24 -9.17 -18.60
N PHE A 125 0.80 -8.12 -17.90
CA PHE A 125 1.34 -7.76 -16.58
C PHE A 125 1.12 -8.87 -15.53
N ILE A 126 -0.08 -9.45 -15.49
CA ILE A 126 -0.38 -10.60 -14.61
C ILE A 126 0.56 -11.77 -14.89
N ASN A 127 0.79 -12.10 -16.17
CA ASN A 127 1.71 -13.18 -16.55
C ASN A 127 3.16 -12.89 -16.12
N LYS A 128 3.60 -11.63 -16.20
CA LYS A 128 4.94 -11.23 -15.71
C LYS A 128 5.06 -11.39 -14.19
N LEU A 129 4.02 -11.02 -13.43
CA LEU A 129 3.96 -11.22 -11.97
C LEU A 129 3.94 -12.72 -11.60
N ALA A 130 3.15 -13.52 -12.32
CA ALA A 130 3.05 -14.96 -12.11
C ALA A 130 4.41 -15.67 -12.33
N LYS A 131 5.18 -15.28 -13.35
CA LYS A 131 6.56 -15.78 -13.58
C LYS A 131 7.50 -15.50 -12.41
N LYS A 132 7.26 -14.42 -11.64
CA LYS A 132 8.00 -14.09 -10.43
C LYS A 132 7.36 -14.66 -9.15
N GLN A 133 6.36 -15.54 -9.29
CA GLN A 133 5.60 -16.18 -8.21
C GLN A 133 4.90 -15.16 -7.29
N ILE A 134 4.44 -14.05 -7.88
CA ILE A 134 3.75 -12.99 -7.14
C ILE A 134 2.25 -13.17 -7.31
N LYS A 135 1.55 -13.31 -6.19
CA LYS A 135 0.09 -13.43 -6.18
C LYS A 135 -0.55 -12.14 -6.68
N VAL A 136 -1.50 -12.26 -7.59
CA VAL A 136 -2.31 -11.14 -8.08
C VAL A 136 -3.71 -11.23 -7.52
N ILE A 137 -4.25 -10.10 -7.10
CA ILE A 137 -5.62 -9.94 -6.62
C ILE A 137 -6.31 -8.93 -7.52
N LYS A 138 -7.47 -9.30 -8.07
CA LYS A 138 -8.24 -8.45 -8.97
C LYS A 138 -9.35 -7.73 -8.21
N GLN A 139 -9.40 -6.41 -8.36
CA GLN A 139 -10.48 -5.59 -7.86
C GLN A 139 -11.15 -4.85 -9.01
N TYR A 140 -12.46 -4.98 -9.10
CA TYR A 140 -13.25 -4.56 -10.24
C TYR A 140 -13.75 -3.12 -10.08
N LYS A 141 -14.16 -2.53 -11.20
CA LYS A 141 -14.80 -1.22 -11.20
C LYS A 141 -16.18 -1.32 -10.52
N ILE A 142 -16.43 -0.44 -9.56
CA ILE A 142 -17.73 -0.27 -8.92
C ILE A 142 -18.41 0.94 -9.54
N LYS A 143 -19.66 0.77 -9.99
CA LYS A 143 -20.45 1.86 -10.59
C LYS A 143 -20.72 2.93 -9.53
N ASN A 144 -20.69 4.20 -9.93
CA ASN A 144 -21.01 5.36 -9.07
C ASN A 144 -20.17 5.51 -7.79
N TYR A 145 -19.00 4.86 -7.70
CA TYR A 145 -18.08 5.07 -6.58
C TYR A 145 -17.58 6.53 -6.57
N PRO A 146 -17.58 7.26 -5.44
CA PRO A 146 -17.83 6.81 -4.06
C PRO A 146 -19.26 7.10 -3.53
N HIS A 147 -20.23 7.43 -4.38
CA HIS A 147 -21.51 8.03 -3.96
C HIS A 147 -22.60 7.03 -3.58
N ASP A 148 -22.59 5.82 -4.15
CA ASP A 148 -23.62 4.80 -3.92
C ASP A 148 -23.18 3.81 -2.83
N VAL A 149 -23.31 4.21 -1.56
CA VAL A 149 -22.76 3.45 -0.42
C VAL A 149 -23.38 2.05 -0.31
N ASP A 150 -24.68 1.92 -0.55
CA ASP A 150 -25.39 0.64 -0.49
C ASP A 150 -24.87 -0.33 -1.55
N LEU A 151 -24.64 0.15 -2.79
CA LEU A 151 -23.99 -0.68 -3.80
C LEU A 151 -22.55 -1.01 -3.42
N ILE A 152 -21.77 -0.04 -2.93
CA ILE A 152 -20.35 -0.21 -2.60
C ILE A 152 -20.17 -1.29 -1.53
N VAL A 153 -20.93 -1.24 -0.43
CA VAL A 153 -20.83 -2.15 0.71
C VAL A 153 -21.77 -3.35 0.55
N SER A 154 -21.78 -3.96 -0.64
CA SER A 154 -22.60 -5.13 -0.96
C SER A 154 -21.81 -6.23 -1.68
N GLU A 155 -22.45 -7.39 -1.87
CA GLU A 155 -21.96 -8.46 -2.73
C GLU A 155 -21.68 -7.99 -4.17
N ASN A 156 -22.45 -7.00 -4.64
CA ASN A 156 -22.34 -6.45 -5.99
C ASN A 156 -21.31 -5.32 -6.13
N GLY A 157 -20.83 -4.76 -5.02
CA GLY A 157 -19.73 -3.80 -4.94
C GLY A 157 -18.44 -4.47 -4.51
N PHE A 158 -18.00 -4.23 -3.27
CA PHE A 158 -16.79 -4.84 -2.72
C PHE A 158 -16.81 -6.37 -2.70
N GLY A 159 -17.98 -7.02 -2.64
CA GLY A 159 -18.06 -8.48 -2.68
C GLY A 159 -17.63 -9.12 -4.00
N LYS A 160 -17.63 -8.37 -5.11
CA LYS A 160 -17.09 -8.84 -6.40
C LYS A 160 -15.56 -8.90 -6.43
N ASN A 161 -14.91 -8.14 -5.56
CA ASN A 161 -13.46 -8.08 -5.51
C ASN A 161 -12.87 -9.39 -4.98
N GLU A 162 -11.71 -9.76 -5.50
CA GLU A 162 -10.96 -10.87 -4.93
C GLU A 162 -10.37 -10.46 -3.57
N TYR A 163 -10.40 -11.39 -2.60
CA TYR A 163 -9.87 -11.15 -1.25
C TYR A 163 -8.37 -11.49 -1.17
N ALA A 164 -7.57 -10.54 -0.69
CA ALA A 164 -6.15 -10.75 -0.42
C ALA A 164 -6.03 -11.36 0.98
N LYS A 165 -5.95 -12.70 1.05
CA LYS A 165 -5.70 -13.39 2.33
C LYS A 165 -4.35 -12.95 2.91
N THR A 166 -4.38 -12.31 4.07
CA THR A 166 -3.19 -11.87 4.83
C THR A 166 -3.07 -12.67 6.12
N THR A 167 -1.84 -12.81 6.63
CA THR A 167 -1.53 -13.61 7.83
C THR A 167 -0.98 -12.76 8.98
N LYS A 168 -0.37 -11.62 8.67
CA LYS A 168 0.14 -10.65 9.64
C LYS A 168 -0.91 -9.65 10.10
N ASN A 169 -0.64 -8.95 11.19
CA ASN A 169 -1.53 -7.95 11.75
C ASN A 169 -1.35 -6.58 11.11
N LEU A 170 -0.13 -6.23 10.64
CA LEU A 170 0.12 -4.98 9.93
C LEU A 170 0.21 -5.25 8.43
N ILE A 171 -0.70 -4.66 7.67
CA ILE A 171 -0.70 -4.73 6.22
C ILE A 171 -0.38 -3.33 5.74
N VAL A 172 0.75 -3.15 5.06
CA VAL A 172 1.15 -1.87 4.48
C VAL A 172 0.82 -1.86 3.00
N ILE A 173 0.01 -0.89 2.60
CA ILE A 173 -0.52 -0.78 1.25
C ILE A 173 0.15 0.43 0.61
N THR A 174 0.90 0.18 -0.47
CA THR A 174 1.61 1.21 -1.22
C THR A 174 1.29 1.10 -2.72
N ALA A 175 1.76 2.07 -3.50
CA ALA A 175 1.50 2.12 -4.93
C ALA A 175 2.61 2.90 -5.66
N PRO A 176 2.74 2.74 -6.98
CA PRO A 176 3.62 3.59 -7.79
C PRO A 176 3.36 5.09 -7.65
N GLY A 177 2.09 5.48 -7.42
CA GLY A 177 1.71 6.88 -7.29
C GLY A 177 0.26 7.11 -6.88
N PRO A 178 -0.23 8.36 -6.99
CA PRO A 178 -1.62 8.69 -6.72
C PRO A 178 -2.57 8.11 -7.78
N GLY A 179 -3.84 7.93 -7.41
CA GLY A 179 -4.87 7.39 -8.31
C GLY A 179 -4.85 5.88 -8.52
N SER A 180 -3.89 5.15 -7.94
CA SER A 180 -3.84 3.68 -8.04
C SER A 180 -4.93 2.95 -7.27
N GLY A 181 -5.74 3.64 -6.44
CA GLY A 181 -6.87 3.05 -5.73
C GLY A 181 -6.54 2.42 -4.37
N LYS A 182 -5.47 2.87 -3.68
CA LYS A 182 -5.05 2.33 -2.37
C LYS A 182 -6.19 2.29 -1.34
N LEU A 183 -6.89 3.41 -1.13
CA LEU A 183 -8.00 3.48 -0.20
C LEU A 183 -9.14 2.51 -0.56
N SER A 184 -9.58 2.51 -1.83
CA SER A 184 -10.63 1.59 -2.30
C SER A 184 -10.21 0.12 -2.08
N ALA A 185 -8.94 -0.20 -2.32
CA ALA A 185 -8.42 -1.54 -2.09
C ALA A 185 -8.44 -1.95 -0.61
N ILE A 186 -8.10 -1.03 0.29
CA ILE A 186 -8.18 -1.25 1.73
C ILE A 186 -9.62 -1.43 2.18
N LEU A 187 -10.54 -0.55 1.77
CA LEU A 187 -11.95 -0.66 2.14
C LEU A 187 -12.57 -1.98 1.67
N SER A 188 -12.18 -2.45 0.48
CA SER A 188 -12.54 -3.79 0.01
C SER A 188 -11.99 -4.91 0.90
N GLN A 189 -10.76 -4.80 1.41
CA GLN A 189 -10.23 -5.77 2.37
C GLN A 189 -10.98 -5.74 3.71
N LEU A 190 -11.29 -4.53 4.23
CA LEU A 190 -12.08 -4.39 5.45
C LEU A 190 -13.47 -5.02 5.30
N TYR A 191 -14.13 -4.82 4.15
CA TYR A 191 -15.39 -5.50 3.83
C TYR A 191 -15.24 -7.03 3.93
N HIS A 192 -14.22 -7.60 3.27
CA HIS A 192 -14.00 -9.05 3.28
C HIS A 192 -13.59 -9.62 4.64
N ASP A 193 -12.85 -8.86 5.44
CA ASP A 193 -12.53 -9.20 6.82
C ASP A 193 -13.79 -9.22 7.68
N HIS A 194 -14.64 -8.19 7.57
CA HIS A 194 -15.91 -8.12 8.27
C HIS A 194 -16.83 -9.31 7.95
N GLN A 195 -16.96 -9.66 6.65
CA GLN A 195 -17.71 -10.86 6.22
C GLN A 195 -17.16 -12.16 6.83
N ARG A 196 -15.87 -12.18 7.19
CA ARG A 196 -15.18 -13.32 7.83
C ARG A 196 -15.09 -13.19 9.34
N LYS A 197 -15.77 -12.21 9.95
CA LYS A 197 -15.73 -11.92 11.40
C LYS A 197 -14.33 -11.58 11.91
N ILE A 198 -13.45 -11.10 11.04
CA ILE A 198 -12.13 -10.59 11.39
C ILE A 198 -12.28 -9.10 11.71
N LYS A 199 -11.91 -8.69 12.92
CA LYS A 199 -11.86 -7.27 13.28
C LYS A 199 -10.61 -6.65 12.66
N SER A 200 -10.79 -5.69 11.78
CA SER A 200 -9.68 -4.95 11.18
C SER A 200 -10.01 -3.47 11.04
N SER A 201 -8.96 -2.68 10.86
CA SER A 201 -9.06 -1.22 10.84
C SER A 201 -8.21 -0.61 9.74
N TYR A 202 -8.52 0.62 9.39
CA TYR A 202 -7.77 1.43 8.45
C TYR A 202 -7.04 2.57 9.17
N THR A 203 -5.83 2.88 8.71
CA THR A 203 -5.16 4.15 9.01
C THR A 203 -4.43 4.67 7.79
N LYS A 204 -4.19 5.97 7.76
CA LYS A 204 -3.33 6.61 6.77
C LYS A 204 -1.99 6.98 7.41
N PHE A 205 -0.91 6.81 6.66
CA PHE A 205 0.41 7.30 7.02
C PHE A 205 0.85 8.32 5.97
N GLU A 206 1.01 9.57 6.39
CA GLU A 206 1.58 10.66 5.59
C GLU A 206 2.57 11.44 6.45
N THR A 207 3.64 11.92 5.81
CA THR A 207 4.66 12.74 6.49
C THR A 207 4.30 14.22 6.47
N PHE A 208 3.60 14.66 5.42
CA PHE A 208 3.15 16.04 5.26
C PHE A 208 1.71 16.09 4.74
N PRO A 209 0.92 17.11 5.14
CA PRO A 209 1.24 18.10 6.17
C PRO A 209 1.35 17.47 7.58
N ILE A 210 2.08 18.13 8.48
CA ILE A 210 2.15 17.73 9.90
C ILE A 210 0.93 18.34 10.60
N TRP A 211 0.14 17.50 11.26
CA TRP A 211 -1.02 17.90 12.08
C TRP A 211 -0.57 18.30 13.49
#